data_AF-A0A3M8D8V5-F1
#
_entry.id   AF-A0A3M8D8V5-F1
#
_cell.length_a   1.000
_cell.length_b   1.000
_cell.length_c   1.000
_cell.angle_alpha   90.00
_cell.angle_beta   90.00
_cell.angle_gamma   90.00
#
_symmetry.space_group_name_H-M   'P 1'
#
loop_
_entity.id
_entity.type
_entity.pdbx_description
1 polymer ?
#
loop_
_entity_poly.entity_id
_entity_poly.type
_entity_poly.pdbx_seq_one_letter_code
_entity_poly.pdbx_strand_id
1 'polypeptide(L)'
;MKNMRTDFIFDSLKNRHNQLVELTAQCPEDKRSLVPEGFKNNIHWHIGHVLTVTDFHVFGLSEFELNKKLPATYQDFFAYGTKPGAMLKALK
;
A
#
# COMPACT_ATOMS: atom_id res chain seq x y z
N MET A 1 8.73 -29.22 -11.62
CA MET A 1 9.17 -28.28 -12.67
C MET A 1 8.74 -26.89 -12.25
N LYS A 2 9.67 -25.96 -11.97
CA LYS A 2 9.33 -24.58 -11.63
C LYS A 2 8.67 -23.90 -12.82
N ASN A 3 7.52 -23.26 -12.63
CA ASN A 3 6.85 -22.54 -13.70
C ASN A 3 7.54 -21.18 -13.88
N MET A 4 8.40 -21.09 -14.89
CA MET A 4 9.23 -19.92 -15.20
C MET A 4 8.42 -18.61 -15.31
N ARG A 5 7.16 -18.67 -15.75
CA ARG A 5 6.27 -17.49 -15.81
C ARG A 5 5.83 -17.06 -14.41
N THR A 6 5.49 -18.01 -13.56
CA THR A 6 5.08 -17.75 -12.18
C THR A 6 6.23 -17.15 -11.37
N ASP A 7 7.42 -17.73 -11.48
CA ASP A 7 8.62 -17.22 -10.80
C ASP A 7 8.95 -15.78 -11.22
N PHE A 8 8.89 -15.48 -12.53
CA PHE A 8 9.13 -14.13 -13.04
C PHE A 8 8.17 -13.09 -12.46
N ILE A 9 6.87 -13.42 -12.33
CA ILE A 9 5.88 -12.51 -11.75
C ILE A 9 6.16 -12.27 -10.26
N PHE A 10 6.41 -13.32 -9.48
CA PHE A 10 6.70 -13.17 -8.05
C PHE A 10 8.02 -12.45 -7.79
N ASP A 11 9.06 -12.71 -8.57
CA ASP A 11 10.33 -11.98 -8.49
C ASP A 11 10.14 -10.50 -8.84
N SER A 12 9.33 -10.20 -9.86
CA SER A 12 8.99 -8.81 -10.22
C SER A 12 8.27 -8.11 -9.06
N LEU A 13 7.27 -8.74 -8.46
CA LEU A 13 6.55 -8.19 -7.31
C LEU A 13 7.47 -7.99 -6.10
N LYS A 14 8.35 -8.95 -5.82
CA LYS A 14 9.35 -8.87 -4.75
C LYS A 14 10.31 -7.70 -4.97
N ASN A 15 10.81 -7.52 -6.19
CA ASN A 15 11.72 -6.42 -6.52
C ASN A 15 11.03 -5.05 -6.35
N ARG A 16 9.76 -4.91 -6.78
CA ARG A 16 8.98 -3.68 -6.59
C ARG A 16 8.67 -3.41 -5.11
N HIS A 17 8.35 -4.45 -4.35
CA HIS A 17 8.15 -4.34 -2.91
C HIS A 17 9.43 -3.85 -2.21
N ASN A 18 10.58 -4.44 -2.52
CA ASN A 18 11.86 -4.04 -1.94
C ASN A 18 12.20 -2.58 -2.28
N GLN A 19 11.98 -2.16 -3.53
CA GLN A 19 12.18 -0.78 -3.95
C GLN A 19 11.26 0.20 -3.18
N LEU A 20 9.99 -0.16 -2.96
CA LEU A 20 9.09 0.66 -2.15
C LEU A 20 9.60 0.81 -0.71
N VAL A 21 10.02 -0.29 -0.07
CA VAL A 21 10.56 -0.27 1.29
C VAL A 21 11.81 0.60 1.37
N GLU A 22 12.73 0.47 0.40
CA GLU A 22 13.95 1.25 0.35
C GLU A 22 13.67 2.76 0.19
N LEU A 23 12.82 3.13 -0.77
CA LEU A 23 12.46 4.53 -1.01
C LEU A 23 11.72 5.18 0.16
N THR A 24 10.83 4.42 0.82
CA THR A 24 10.11 4.92 2.01
C THR A 24 11.04 5.08 3.21
N ALA A 25 12.04 4.20 3.37
CA ALA A 25 13.05 4.31 4.42
C ALA A 25 13.93 5.56 4.26
N GLN A 26 14.18 6.00 3.02
CA GLN A 26 14.92 7.24 2.74
C GLN A 26 14.17 8.53 3.12
N CYS A 27 12.85 8.46 3.34
CA CYS A 27 12.07 9.59 3.81
C CYS A 27 12.17 9.71 5.36
N PRO A 28 12.63 10.86 5.90
CA PRO A 28 12.62 11.11 7.34
C PRO A 28 11.21 10.99 7.94
N GLU A 29 11.11 10.41 9.13
CA GLU A 29 9.82 10.08 9.76
C GLU A 29 8.90 11.30 9.94
N ASP A 30 9.47 12.42 10.37
CA ASP A 30 8.78 13.71 10.53
C ASP A 30 8.21 14.26 9.21
N LYS A 31 8.73 13.81 8.06
CA LYS A 31 8.27 14.21 6.73
C LYS A 31 7.25 13.25 6.12
N ARG A 32 7.08 12.04 6.64
CA ARG A 32 6.21 11.01 6.03
C ARG A 32 4.72 11.35 6.07
N SER A 33 4.33 12.22 7.01
CA SER A 33 2.96 12.73 7.16
C SER A 33 2.70 14.03 6.39
N LEU A 34 3.74 14.67 5.84
CA LEU A 34 3.60 15.93 5.10
C LEU A 34 3.18 15.65 3.66
N VAL A 35 2.26 16.46 3.15
CA VAL A 35 1.89 16.47 1.73
C VAL A 35 2.75 17.53 1.04
N PRO A 36 3.66 17.16 0.11
CA PRO A 36 4.48 18.14 -0.59
C PRO A 36 3.63 19.06 -1.48
N GLU A 37 4.14 20.27 -1.75
CA GLU A 37 3.46 21.23 -2.61
C GLU A 37 3.21 20.64 -4.01
N GLY A 38 2.00 20.83 -4.53
CA GLY A 38 1.57 20.26 -5.82
C GLY A 38 1.09 18.80 -5.76
N PHE A 39 1.25 18.12 -4.62
CA PHE A 39 0.75 16.75 -4.41
C PHE A 39 -0.52 16.72 -3.58
N LYS A 40 -1.23 15.60 -3.61
CA LYS A 40 -2.49 15.38 -2.88
C LYS A 40 -2.35 14.41 -1.71
N ASN A 41 -1.25 13.66 -1.67
CA ASN A 41 -1.02 12.54 -0.75
C ASN A 41 0.37 12.64 -0.08
N ASN A 42 0.53 11.97 1.06
CA ASN A 42 1.79 11.84 1.78
C ASN A 42 2.31 10.39 1.73
N ILE A 43 3.52 10.16 2.24
CA ILE A 43 4.16 8.83 2.21
C ILE A 43 3.37 7.79 3.01
N HIS A 44 2.83 8.15 4.18
CA HIS A 44 1.99 7.23 4.96
C HIS A 44 0.74 6.79 4.20
N TRP A 45 0.09 7.70 3.48
CA TRP A 45 -1.05 7.36 2.63
C TRP A 45 -0.63 6.43 1.49
N HIS A 46 0.51 6.66 0.85
CA HIS A 46 1.01 5.78 -0.21
C HIS A 46 1.31 4.37 0.29
N ILE A 47 1.91 4.22 1.47
CA ILE A 47 2.15 2.91 2.09
C ILE A 47 0.82 2.20 2.37
N GLY A 48 -0.13 2.89 3.02
CA GLY A 48 -1.46 2.33 3.28
C GLY A 48 -2.20 1.96 2.00
N HIS A 49 -2.10 2.77 0.95
CA HIS A 49 -2.70 2.49 -0.36
C HIS A 49 -2.12 1.22 -0.98
N VAL A 50 -0.79 1.10 -1.07
CA VAL A 50 -0.16 -0.10 -1.64
C VAL A 50 -0.54 -1.36 -0.86
N LEU A 51 -0.56 -1.31 0.47
CA LEU A 51 -0.99 -2.44 1.29
C LEU A 51 -2.46 -2.82 0.97
N THR A 52 -3.35 -1.83 0.97
CA THR A 52 -4.79 -2.01 0.77
C THR A 52 -5.12 -2.58 -0.61
N VAL A 53 -4.49 -2.07 -1.67
CA VAL A 53 -4.70 -2.59 -3.02
C VAL A 53 -4.04 -3.96 -3.20
N THR A 54 -2.90 -4.23 -2.58
CA THR A 54 -2.25 -5.55 -2.68
C THR A 54 -3.11 -6.63 -2.03
N ASP A 55 -3.60 -6.39 -0.82
CA ASP A 55 -4.50 -7.32 -0.11
C ASP A 55 -5.79 -7.57 -0.90
N PHE A 56 -6.38 -6.50 -1.48
CA PHE A 56 -7.55 -6.61 -2.33
C PHE A 56 -7.30 -7.41 -3.62
N HIS A 57 -6.21 -7.17 -4.35
CA HIS A 57 -5.98 -7.88 -5.61
C HIS A 57 -5.53 -9.34 -5.41
N VAL A 58 -4.79 -9.64 -4.34
CA VAL A 58 -4.28 -11.00 -4.06
C VAL A 58 -5.35 -11.88 -3.43
N PHE A 59 -6.01 -11.38 -2.38
CA PHE A 59 -7.01 -12.16 -1.62
C PHE A 59 -8.43 -11.78 -2.01
N GLY A 60 -8.69 -10.49 -2.20
CA GLY A 60 -10.04 -10.00 -2.49
C GLY A 60 -10.61 -10.51 -3.82
N LEU A 61 -9.84 -10.39 -4.90
CA LEU A 61 -10.28 -10.83 -6.21
C LEU A 61 -10.09 -12.33 -6.47
N SER A 62 -9.78 -13.11 -5.44
CA SER A 62 -9.57 -14.56 -5.54
C SER A 62 -10.53 -15.35 -4.67
N GLU A 63 -10.49 -16.67 -4.80
CA GLU A 63 -11.18 -17.61 -3.90
C GLU A 63 -10.69 -17.57 -2.44
N PHE A 64 -9.67 -16.76 -2.15
CA PHE A 64 -9.05 -16.59 -0.84
C PHE A 64 -9.50 -15.32 -0.10
N GLU A 65 -10.69 -14.78 -0.38
CA GLU A 65 -11.24 -13.58 0.29
C GLU A 65 -11.15 -13.64 1.82
N LEU A 66 -11.43 -14.81 2.41
CA LEU A 66 -11.34 -15.05 3.87
C LEU A 66 -9.91 -14.94 4.41
N ASN A 67 -8.90 -14.91 3.54
CA ASN A 67 -7.49 -14.82 3.90
C ASN A 67 -6.96 -13.38 3.89
N LYS A 68 -7.80 -12.38 3.59
CA LYS A 68 -7.46 -10.96 3.72
C LYS A 68 -6.78 -10.68 5.06
N LYS A 69 -5.70 -9.92 5.01
CA LYS A 69 -4.86 -9.62 6.19
C LYS A 69 -5.20 -8.28 6.81
N LEU A 70 -5.81 -7.38 6.05
CA LEU A 70 -6.08 -6.02 6.52
C LEU A 70 -7.50 -5.89 7.09
N PRO A 71 -7.68 -5.07 8.14
CA PRO A 71 -9.00 -4.68 8.59
C PRO A 71 -9.80 -4.01 7.47
N ALA A 72 -11.11 -4.24 7.41
CA ALA A 72 -11.99 -3.63 6.41
C ALA A 72 -11.89 -2.09 6.37
N THR A 73 -11.61 -1.46 7.52
CA THR A 73 -11.44 0.00 7.65
C THR A 73 -10.27 0.56 6.84
N TYR A 74 -9.30 -0.26 6.42
CA TYR A 74 -8.23 0.21 5.53
C TYR A 74 -8.77 0.69 4.18
N GLN A 75 -9.87 0.12 3.69
CA GLN A 75 -10.52 0.59 2.46
C GLN A 75 -11.04 2.02 2.63
N ASP A 76 -11.60 2.37 3.78
CA ASP A 76 -12.12 3.72 4.05
C ASP A 76 -11.02 4.79 4.01
N PHE A 77 -9.79 4.43 4.39
CA PHE A 77 -8.66 5.36 4.47
C PHE A 77 -7.78 5.36 3.21
N PHE A 78 -7.67 4.24 2.50
CA PHE A 78 -6.62 4.04 1.51
C PHE A 78 -7.09 3.46 0.17
N ALA A 79 -8.40 3.27 -0.04
CA ALA A 79 -8.92 2.91 -1.35
C ALA A 79 -8.67 4.02 -2.40
N TYR A 80 -8.92 3.68 -3.66
CA TYR A 80 -8.81 4.65 -4.74
C TYR A 80 -9.71 5.87 -4.48
N GLY A 81 -9.18 7.08 -4.66
CA GLY A 81 -9.92 8.33 -4.47
C GLY A 81 -9.98 8.86 -3.04
N THR A 82 -9.49 8.12 -2.04
CA THR A 82 -9.36 8.64 -0.67
C THR A 82 -8.22 9.66 -0.57
N LYS A 83 -8.19 10.43 0.54
CA LYS A 83 -7.18 11.47 0.79
C LYS A 83 -6.64 11.35 2.22
N PRO A 84 -5.40 11.79 2.51
CA PRO A 84 -4.77 11.68 3.83
C PRO A 84 -5.57 12.33 4.97
N GLY A 85 -6.39 13.33 4.64
CA GLY A 85 -7.22 14.07 5.61
C GLY A 85 -8.25 13.23 6.35
N ALA A 86 -8.57 12.01 5.89
CA ALA A 86 -9.42 11.09 6.63
C ALA A 86 -8.76 10.57 7.92
N MET A 87 -7.43 10.36 7.94
CA MET A 87 -6.71 9.89 9.13
C MET A 87 -6.38 11.02 10.13
N LEU A 88 -6.16 12.25 9.66
CA LEU A 88 -5.78 13.39 10.52
C LEU A 88 -6.87 13.81 11.52
N LYS A 89 -8.12 13.38 11.34
CA LYS A 89 -9.21 13.58 12.31
C LYS A 89 -9.26 12.53 13.43
N ALA A 90 -8.63 11.36 13.25
CA ALA A 90 -8.68 10.26 14.21
C ALA A 90 -7.53 10.26 15.22
N LEU A 91 -6.54 11.14 15.04
CA LEU A 91 -5.35 11.28 15.90
C LEU A 91 -5.30 12.64 16.63
N LYS A 92 -6.40 13.39 16.64
CA LYS A 92 -6.65 14.57 17.47
C LYS A 92 -7.80 14.27 18.40
#